data_AF-A0A9P5U1H5-F1
#
_entry.id   AF-A0A9P5U1H5-F1
#
_cell.length_a   1.000
_cell.length_b   1.000
_cell.length_c   1.000
_cell.angle_alpha   90.00
_cell.angle_beta   90.00
_cell.angle_gamma   90.00
#
_symmetry.space_group_name_H-M   'P 1'
#
loop_
_entity.id
_entity.type
_entity.pdbx_description
1 polymer ?
#
loop_
_entity_poly.entity_id
_entity_poly.type
_entity_poly.pdbx_seq_one_letter_code
_entity_poly.pdbx_strand_id
1 'polypeptide(L)'
;RGSYIWGRSVHNTRIERLWADVTIGVGATWHQCFTDLEVGHDMQVNNPNHIWLIQHLFLHTVNAQLEFWAQSWNVHPISIRSGPNRRPEDFFGFDMLVHGLRGDSLDEHLTDEELEFFGVDWDAYEEEVILRQLRSNYANEGNSSWLRRRGPPPDLNEIMVSPPSTVLTHSDV
;
A
#
# COMPACT_ATOMS: atom_id res chain seq x y z
N ARG A 1 14.85 0.18 5.91
CA ARG A 1 14.02 0.53 7.10
C ARG A 1 12.86 1.37 6.60
N GLY A 2 11.79 0.71 6.16
CA GLY A 2 10.61 1.39 5.60
C GLY A 2 9.69 1.87 6.71
N SER A 3 9.06 3.03 6.51
CA SER A 3 8.02 3.57 7.37
C SER A 3 6.75 2.70 7.24
N TYR A 4 6.49 1.88 8.25
CA TYR A 4 5.26 1.09 8.35
C TYR A 4 4.21 1.93 9.06
N ILE A 5 3.07 2.15 8.40
CA ILE A 5 2.01 3.03 8.88
C ILE A 5 1.05 2.17 9.73
N TRP A 6 1.01 2.44 11.03
CA TRP A 6 0.18 1.77 12.03
C TRP A 6 -0.75 2.81 12.67
N GLY A 7 -1.96 2.48 13.10
CA GLY A 7 -2.91 3.46 13.70
C GLY A 7 -4.35 3.30 13.19
N ARG A 8 -5.31 4.02 13.80
CA ARG A 8 -6.75 3.96 13.47
C ARG A 8 -6.95 4.05 11.95
N SER A 9 -7.74 3.15 11.36
CA SER A 9 -8.00 3.05 9.92
C SER A 9 -8.37 4.38 9.23
N VAL A 10 -8.94 5.32 9.95
CA VAL A 10 -9.34 6.62 9.43
C VAL A 10 -8.18 7.52 9.00
N HIS A 11 -6.97 7.22 9.46
CA HIS A 11 -5.72 7.85 9.02
C HIS A 11 -5.17 7.21 7.73
N ASN A 12 -5.76 6.09 7.29
CA ASN A 12 -5.27 5.30 6.17
C ASN A 12 -6.05 5.56 4.88
N THR A 13 -7.10 6.40 4.90
CA THR A 13 -8.00 6.63 3.76
C THR A 13 -7.27 6.97 2.45
N ARG A 14 -6.20 7.77 2.50
CA ARG A 14 -5.41 8.14 1.32
C ARG A 14 -4.55 7.00 0.80
N ILE A 15 -4.01 6.18 1.71
CA ILE A 15 -3.23 4.99 1.37
C ILE A 15 -4.17 3.91 0.84
N GLU A 16 -5.34 3.72 1.43
CA GLU A 16 -6.39 2.82 0.93
C GLU A 16 -6.85 3.21 -0.47
N ARG A 17 -7.06 4.51 -0.73
CA ARG A 17 -7.36 5.03 -2.07
C ARG A 17 -6.23 4.72 -3.04
N LEU A 18 -4.99 4.98 -2.65
CA LEU A 18 -3.80 4.67 -3.47
C LEU A 18 -3.70 3.17 -3.77
N TRP A 19 -3.96 2.29 -2.78
CA TRP A 19 -3.97 0.86 -2.97
C TRP A 19 -5.05 0.41 -3.96
N ALA A 20 -6.23 1.02 -3.92
CA ALA A 20 -7.28 0.77 -4.91
C ALA A 20 -6.81 1.17 -6.32
N ASP A 21 -6.18 2.34 -6.46
CA ASP A 21 -5.67 2.84 -7.74
C ASP A 21 -4.52 1.97 -8.29
N VAL A 22 -3.61 1.48 -7.44
CA VAL A 22 -2.56 0.50 -7.80
C VAL A 22 -3.19 -0.82 -8.27
N THR A 23 -4.20 -1.29 -7.54
CA THR A 23 -4.90 -2.54 -7.89
C THR A 23 -5.57 -2.41 -9.24
N ILE A 24 -6.26 -1.31 -9.51
CA ILE A 24 -6.90 -1.05 -10.80
C ILE A 24 -5.85 -0.90 -11.91
N GLY A 25 -4.77 -0.16 -11.65
CA GLY A 25 -3.77 0.20 -12.66
C GLY A 25 -2.82 -0.92 -13.04
N VAL A 26 -2.45 -1.79 -12.09
CA VAL A 26 -1.43 -2.84 -12.30
C VAL A 26 -1.91 -4.18 -11.75
N GLY A 27 -2.43 -4.20 -10.52
CA GLY A 27 -2.74 -5.44 -9.80
C GLY A 27 -3.74 -6.36 -10.51
N ALA A 28 -4.83 -5.80 -11.06
CA ALA A 28 -5.90 -6.55 -11.70
C ALA A 28 -5.41 -7.32 -12.95
N THR A 29 -4.49 -6.74 -13.71
CA THR A 29 -3.91 -7.39 -14.90
C THR A 29 -3.08 -8.62 -14.52
N TRP A 30 -2.22 -8.49 -13.51
CA TRP A 30 -1.41 -9.60 -13.04
C TRP A 30 -2.22 -10.66 -12.32
N HIS A 31 -3.23 -10.24 -11.54
CA HIS A 31 -4.19 -11.15 -10.95
C HIS A 31 -4.86 -12.01 -12.03
N GLN A 32 -5.40 -11.39 -13.08
CA GLN A 32 -6.00 -12.12 -14.19
C GLN A 32 -5.00 -13.07 -14.86
N CYS A 33 -3.79 -12.59 -15.17
CA CYS A 33 -2.74 -13.40 -15.78
C CYS A 33 -2.42 -14.66 -14.96
N PHE A 34 -2.32 -14.54 -13.63
CA PHE A 34 -2.03 -15.68 -12.77
C PHE A 34 -3.23 -16.61 -12.59
N THR A 35 -4.45 -16.07 -12.56
CA THR A 35 -5.68 -16.88 -12.61
C THR A 35 -5.77 -17.70 -13.91
N ASP A 36 -5.40 -17.11 -15.05
CA ASP A 36 -5.39 -17.80 -16.34
C ASP A 36 -4.36 -18.94 -16.36
N LEU A 37 -3.20 -18.75 -15.72
CA LEU A 37 -2.21 -19.82 -15.55
C LEU A 37 -2.72 -20.94 -14.63
N GLU A 38 -3.47 -20.61 -13.58
CA GLU A 38 -4.07 -21.59 -12.67
C GLU A 38 -5.12 -22.45 -13.38
N VAL A 39 -6.02 -21.82 -14.12
CA VAL A 39 -7.15 -22.50 -14.77
C VAL A 39 -6.75 -23.18 -16.08
N GLY A 40 -5.88 -22.57 -16.87
CA GLY A 40 -5.54 -23.02 -18.22
C GLY A 40 -4.25 -23.81 -18.36
N HIS A 41 -3.37 -23.76 -17.35
CA HIS A 41 -1.99 -24.27 -17.46
C HIS A 41 -1.50 -25.05 -16.23
N ASP A 42 -2.42 -25.57 -15.40
CA ASP A 42 -2.14 -26.40 -14.22
C ASP A 42 -1.16 -25.75 -13.21
N MET A 43 -1.16 -24.42 -13.11
CA MET A 43 -0.33 -23.69 -12.16
C MET A 43 -0.85 -23.89 -10.72
N GLN A 44 -0.17 -24.75 -9.96
CA GLN A 44 -0.48 -24.98 -8.54
C GLN A 44 0.04 -23.86 -7.61
N VAL A 45 -0.88 -23.12 -6.98
CA VAL A 45 -0.59 -22.02 -6.03
C VAL A 45 0.14 -22.50 -4.77
N ASN A 46 -0.07 -23.76 -4.37
CA ASN A 46 0.60 -24.35 -3.20
C ASN A 46 1.96 -24.99 -3.51
N ASN A 47 2.39 -25.01 -4.78
CA ASN A 47 3.66 -25.61 -5.17
C ASN A 47 4.78 -24.55 -5.13
N PRO A 48 5.77 -24.67 -4.21
CA PRO A 48 6.84 -23.68 -4.06
C PRO A 48 7.68 -23.51 -5.33
N ASN A 49 7.81 -24.55 -6.16
CA ASN A 49 8.54 -24.46 -7.43
C ASN A 49 7.79 -23.58 -8.44
N HIS A 50 6.46 -23.66 -8.47
CA HIS A 50 5.63 -22.83 -9.34
C HIS A 50 5.63 -21.37 -8.87
N ILE A 51 5.52 -21.13 -7.56
CA ILE A 51 5.66 -19.79 -6.97
C ILE A 51 7.02 -19.19 -7.34
N TRP A 52 8.10 -19.95 -7.16
CA TRP A 52 9.45 -19.51 -7.51
C TRP A 52 9.56 -19.20 -9.01
N LEU A 53 9.01 -20.04 -9.88
CA LEU A 53 9.05 -19.83 -11.32
C LEU A 53 8.30 -18.56 -11.73
N ILE A 54 7.11 -18.32 -11.18
CA ILE A 54 6.33 -17.09 -11.42
C ILE A 54 7.14 -15.86 -11.00
N GLN A 55 7.71 -15.90 -9.80
CA GLN A 55 8.54 -14.80 -9.30
C GLN A 55 9.76 -14.59 -10.19
N HIS A 56 10.47 -15.65 -10.57
CA HIS A 56 11.64 -15.57 -11.43
C HIS A 56 11.32 -14.95 -12.80
N LEU A 57 10.18 -15.32 -13.40
CA LEU A 57 9.78 -14.84 -14.73
C LEU A 57 9.19 -13.43 -14.71
N PHE A 58 8.32 -13.14 -13.75
CA PHE A 58 7.45 -11.97 -13.82
C PHE A 58 7.77 -10.88 -12.81
N LEU A 59 8.53 -11.15 -11.73
CA LEU A 59 8.78 -10.15 -10.69
C LEU A 59 9.48 -8.90 -11.23
N HIS A 60 10.47 -9.07 -12.11
CA HIS A 60 11.15 -7.93 -12.75
C HIS A 60 10.17 -7.09 -13.58
N THR A 61 9.29 -7.73 -14.34
CA THR A 61 8.29 -7.07 -15.18
C THR A 61 7.23 -6.34 -14.33
N VAL A 62 6.74 -6.99 -13.28
CA VAL A 62 5.80 -6.40 -12.32
C VAL A 62 6.42 -5.16 -11.68
N ASN A 63 7.67 -5.25 -11.21
CA ASN A 63 8.38 -4.13 -10.60
C ASN A 63 8.57 -2.97 -11.57
N ALA A 64 8.96 -3.23 -12.82
CA ALA A 64 9.10 -2.19 -13.84
C ALA A 64 7.76 -1.50 -14.16
N GLN A 65 6.66 -2.26 -14.21
CA GLN A 65 5.33 -1.69 -14.41
C GLN A 65 4.86 -0.87 -13.22
N LEU A 66 5.13 -1.33 -11.99
CA LEU A 66 4.84 -0.57 -10.77
C LEU A 66 5.64 0.73 -10.71
N GLU A 67 6.92 0.69 -11.11
CA GLU A 67 7.76 1.89 -11.18
C GLU A 67 7.22 2.89 -12.21
N PHE A 68 6.88 2.42 -13.42
CA PHE A 68 6.26 3.25 -14.45
C PHE A 68 4.92 3.83 -14.00
N TRP A 69 4.08 3.01 -13.36
CA TRP A 69 2.81 3.45 -12.79
C TRP A 69 3.03 4.52 -11.73
N ALA A 70 3.98 4.33 -10.82
CA ALA A 70 4.31 5.30 -9.78
C ALA A 70 4.79 6.64 -10.36
N GLN A 71 5.66 6.61 -11.38
CA GLN A 71 6.08 7.82 -12.09
C GLN A 71 4.89 8.54 -12.74
N SER A 72 4.02 7.79 -13.41
CA SER A 72 2.81 8.32 -14.05
C SER A 72 1.81 8.89 -13.04
N TRP A 73 1.65 8.22 -11.91
CA TRP A 73 0.82 8.66 -10.80
C TRP A 73 1.41 9.91 -10.14
N ASN A 74 2.72 10.04 -9.99
CA ASN A 74 3.27 11.24 -9.34
C ASN A 74 3.00 12.53 -10.12
N VAL A 75 2.82 12.44 -11.44
CA VAL A 75 2.57 13.59 -12.33
C VAL A 75 1.09 13.77 -12.72
N HIS A 76 0.18 12.87 -12.30
CA HIS A 76 -1.21 12.96 -12.71
C HIS A 76 -1.95 14.09 -11.96
N PRO A 77 -2.86 14.83 -12.61
CA PRO A 77 -3.62 15.88 -11.95
C PRO A 77 -4.72 15.30 -11.06
N ILE A 78 -4.69 15.63 -9.77
CA ILE A 78 -5.77 15.35 -8.81
C ILE A 78 -6.71 16.56 -8.77
N SER A 79 -8.01 16.29 -8.89
CA SER A 79 -9.04 17.31 -8.73
C SER A 79 -9.26 17.63 -7.26
N ILE A 80 -9.07 18.89 -6.87
CA ILE A 80 -9.32 19.36 -5.51
C ILE A 80 -10.64 20.13 -5.51
N ARG A 81 -11.58 19.77 -4.62
CA ARG A 81 -12.90 20.44 -4.56
C ARG A 81 -12.78 21.95 -4.26
N SER A 82 -11.79 22.35 -3.47
CA SER A 82 -11.61 23.72 -2.98
C SER A 82 -10.51 24.51 -3.69
N GLY A 83 -9.92 24.00 -4.78
CA GLY A 83 -8.75 24.63 -5.40
C GLY A 83 -8.41 24.13 -6.80
N PRO A 84 -7.34 24.66 -7.41
CA PRO A 84 -6.90 24.20 -8.72
C PRO A 84 -6.41 22.75 -8.65
N ASN A 85 -6.54 22.02 -9.76
CA ASN A 85 -5.97 20.68 -9.88
C ASN A 85 -4.46 20.74 -9.64
N ARG A 86 -3.93 19.79 -8.88
CA ARG A 86 -2.49 19.69 -8.60
C ARG A 86 -2.02 18.25 -8.70
N ARG A 87 -0.74 18.08 -9.01
CA ARG A 87 -0.11 16.77 -9.10
C ARG A 87 0.40 16.33 -7.73
N PRO A 88 0.46 15.02 -7.43
CA PRO A 88 1.12 14.53 -6.20
C PRO A 88 2.51 15.10 -5.98
N GLU A 89 3.32 15.22 -7.03
CA GLU A 89 4.64 15.84 -6.97
C GLU A 89 4.60 17.32 -6.54
N ASP A 90 3.61 18.08 -7.03
CA ASP A 90 3.42 19.47 -6.67
C ASP A 90 3.06 19.57 -5.19
N PHE A 91 2.12 18.75 -4.71
CA PHE A 91 1.76 18.73 -3.30
C PHE A 91 2.97 18.45 -2.43
N PHE A 92 3.77 17.44 -2.77
CA PHE A 92 4.96 17.09 -2.00
C PHE A 92 5.97 18.25 -1.96
N GLY A 93 6.27 18.85 -3.12
CA GLY A 93 7.23 19.95 -3.21
C GLY A 93 6.76 21.24 -2.52
N PHE A 94 5.51 21.65 -2.74
CA PHE A 94 4.94 22.83 -2.08
C PHE A 94 4.80 22.64 -0.58
N ASP A 95 4.39 21.45 -0.14
CA ASP A 95 4.28 21.16 1.28
C ASP A 95 5.63 21.20 1.98
N MET A 96 6.69 20.63 1.37
CA MET A 96 8.05 20.77 1.87
C MET A 96 8.52 22.23 1.96
N LEU A 97 8.11 23.08 1.01
CA LEU A 97 8.46 24.50 1.01
C LEU A 97 7.72 25.28 2.10
N VAL A 98 6.45 24.96 2.34
CA VAL A 98 5.58 25.69 3.28
C VAL A 98 5.75 25.19 4.71
N HIS A 99 5.92 23.88 4.91
CA HIS A 99 5.91 23.21 6.21
C HIS A 99 7.28 22.68 6.66
N GLY A 100 8.32 22.82 5.83
CA GLY A 100 9.68 22.36 6.13
C GLY A 100 9.96 20.95 5.61
N LEU A 101 11.20 20.48 5.82
CA LEU A 101 11.65 19.17 5.33
C LEU A 101 10.80 18.04 5.96
N ARG A 102 10.01 17.35 5.13
CA ARG A 102 9.33 16.12 5.54
C ARG A 102 10.36 15.01 5.80
N GLY A 103 10.18 14.27 6.89
CA GLY A 103 11.08 13.20 7.32
C GLY A 103 12.00 13.58 8.48
N ASP A 104 11.88 14.81 8.97
CA ASP A 104 12.36 15.14 10.32
C ASP A 104 11.49 14.42 11.37
N SER A 105 12.06 14.16 12.55
CA SER A 105 11.34 13.45 13.61
C SER A 105 10.12 14.28 14.04
N LEU A 106 8.92 13.78 13.73
CA LEU A 106 7.67 14.42 14.16
C LEU A 106 7.58 14.49 15.69
N ASP A 107 8.25 13.57 16.38
CA ASP A 107 8.37 13.53 17.85
C ASP A 107 9.13 14.74 18.42
N GLU A 108 9.90 15.46 17.60
CA GLU A 108 10.62 16.68 18.01
C GLU A 108 9.77 17.95 17.84
N HIS A 109 8.68 17.88 17.07
CA HIS A 109 7.91 19.04 16.62
C HIS A 109 6.42 19.01 17.03
N LEU A 110 5.88 17.85 17.38
CA LEU A 110 4.49 17.66 17.79
C LEU A 110 4.43 16.99 19.16
N THR A 111 3.43 17.37 19.97
CA THR A 111 3.11 16.63 21.19
C THR A 111 2.52 15.26 20.86
N ASP A 112 2.59 14.33 21.82
CA ASP A 112 2.00 12.99 21.69
C ASP A 112 0.49 13.04 21.35
N GLU A 113 -0.21 14.08 21.82
CA GLU A 113 -1.63 14.34 21.54
C GLU A 113 -1.84 14.81 20.10
N GLU A 114 -0.99 15.72 19.60
CA GLU A 114 -1.07 16.20 18.21
C GLU A 114 -0.67 15.12 17.20
N LEU A 115 0.29 14.26 17.54
CA LEU A 115 0.72 13.15 16.71
C LEU A 115 -0.40 12.11 16.52
N GLU A 116 -1.25 11.91 17.53
CA GLU A 116 -2.40 11.00 17.46
C GLU A 116 -3.46 11.45 16.45
N PHE A 117 -3.50 12.74 16.11
CA PHE A 117 -4.44 13.33 15.17
C PHE A 117 -3.79 13.74 13.83
N PHE A 118 -2.48 13.55 13.70
CA PHE A 118 -1.74 13.92 12.50
C PHE A 118 -2.15 13.04 11.31
N GLY A 119 -2.52 13.66 10.19
CA GLY A 119 -2.94 12.95 8.98
C GLY A 119 -4.40 12.49 8.96
N VAL A 120 -5.21 12.83 9.97
CA VAL A 120 -6.67 12.67 9.92
C VAL A 120 -7.26 13.68 8.94
N ASP A 121 -8.05 13.17 7.99
CA ASP A 121 -8.88 14.01 7.13
C ASP A 121 -10.21 14.29 7.86
N TRP A 122 -10.22 15.31 8.72
CA TRP A 122 -11.40 15.67 9.53
C TRP A 122 -12.59 16.10 8.67
N ASP A 123 -12.33 16.72 7.52
CA ASP A 123 -13.37 17.15 6.58
C ASP A 123 -14.05 15.93 5.94
N ALA A 124 -13.31 14.86 5.64
CA ALA A 124 -13.88 13.60 5.15
C ALA A 124 -14.76 12.89 6.19
N TYR A 125 -14.55 13.16 7.48
CA TYR A 125 -15.36 12.62 8.57
C TYR A 125 -16.73 13.27 8.73
N GLU A 126 -16.91 14.49 8.22
CA GLU A 126 -18.22 15.13 8.19
C GLU A 126 -19.15 14.50 7.14
N GLU A 127 -18.60 13.76 6.16
CA GLU A 127 -19.39 13.03 5.18
C GLU A 127 -20.03 11.77 5.80
N GLU A 128 -21.37 11.80 5.95
CA GLU A 128 -22.18 10.74 6.58
C GLU A 128 -21.96 9.34 5.97
N VAL A 129 -21.53 9.29 4.70
CA VAL A 129 -21.22 8.05 3.97
C VAL A 129 -19.95 7.38 4.50
N ILE A 130 -18.91 8.16 4.78
CA ILE A 130 -17.62 7.67 5.30
C ILE A 130 -17.81 7.14 6.72
N LEU A 131 -18.55 7.85 7.57
CA LEU A 131 -18.89 7.42 8.95
C LEU A 131 -19.64 6.07 8.97
N ARG A 132 -20.54 5.84 8.02
CA ARG A 132 -21.31 4.60 7.90
C ARG A 132 -20.42 3.42 7.48
N GLN A 133 -19.52 3.64 6.53
CA GLN A 133 -18.57 2.62 6.09
C GLN A 133 -17.55 2.29 7.18
N LEU A 134 -17.03 3.29 7.89
CA LEU A 134 -16.12 3.11 9.01
C LEU A 134 -16.76 2.30 10.15
N ARG A 135 -18.00 2.61 10.53
CA ARG A 135 -18.75 1.81 11.52
C ARG A 135 -18.96 0.37 11.08
N SER A 136 -19.15 0.13 9.79
CA SER A 136 -19.33 -1.22 9.25
C SER A 136 -18.03 -2.03 9.25
N ASN A 137 -16.92 -1.40 8.85
CA ASN A 137 -15.64 -2.08 8.66
C ASN A 137 -14.87 -2.28 9.98
N TYR A 138 -15.05 -1.37 10.95
CA TYR A 138 -14.27 -1.32 12.19
C TYR A 138 -15.09 -1.56 13.46
N ALA A 139 -16.32 -2.09 13.34
CA ALA A 139 -17.22 -2.36 14.48
C ALA A 139 -16.57 -3.17 15.62
N ASN A 140 -15.62 -4.04 15.27
CA ASN A 140 -14.96 -4.98 16.18
C ASN A 140 -13.47 -4.67 16.43
N GLU A 141 -12.92 -3.62 15.82
CA GLU A 141 -11.53 -3.22 16.10
C GLU A 141 -11.51 -2.33 17.35
N GLY A 142 -10.76 -2.74 18.37
CA GLY A 142 -10.54 -1.92 19.56
C GLY A 142 -9.82 -0.62 19.21
N ASN A 143 -9.98 0.42 20.04
CA ASN A 143 -9.23 1.67 19.89
C ASN A 143 -7.71 1.41 19.88
N SER A 144 -7.09 1.44 18.70
CA SER A 144 -5.63 1.47 18.55
C SER A 144 -5.16 2.91 18.73
N SER A 145 -4.32 3.15 19.74
CA SER A 145 -3.72 4.46 20.01
C SER A 145 -2.21 4.40 19.79
N TRP A 146 -1.68 5.44 19.16
CA TRP A 146 -0.25 5.69 19.02
C TRP A 146 0.45 5.93 20.37
N LEU A 147 -0.29 6.39 21.38
CA LEU A 147 0.22 6.76 22.71
C LEU A 147 0.91 5.62 23.47
N ARG A 148 0.71 4.36 23.04
CA ARG A 148 1.34 3.19 23.69
C ARG A 148 2.67 2.75 23.08
N ARG A 149 3.21 3.46 22.07
CA ARG A 149 4.46 3.09 21.37
C ARG A 149 4.55 1.60 21.03
N ARG A 150 3.43 0.96 20.69
CA ARG A 150 3.49 -0.35 20.04
C ARG A 150 3.92 -0.05 18.62
N GLY A 151 5.21 -0.21 18.37
CA GLY A 151 5.74 -0.12 17.02
C GLY A 151 5.05 -1.11 16.08
N PRO A 152 5.43 -1.11 14.80
CA PRO A 152 5.04 -2.15 13.85
C PRO A 152 5.18 -3.53 14.50
N PRO A 153 4.32 -4.51 14.18
CA PRO A 153 4.57 -5.91 14.54
C PRO A 153 6.04 -6.27 14.25
N PRO A 154 6.71 -7.01 15.14
CA PRO A 154 8.14 -7.27 15.04
C PRO A 154 8.54 -7.95 13.72
N ASP A 155 7.61 -8.69 13.12
CA ASP A 155 7.74 -9.26 11.78
C ASP A 155 7.04 -8.35 10.77
N LEU A 156 7.84 -7.63 9.99
CA LEU A 156 7.39 -7.08 8.72
C LEU A 156 7.31 -8.22 7.71
N ASN A 157 6.33 -8.21 6.81
CA ASN A 157 6.14 -9.24 5.78
C ASN A 157 7.35 -9.33 4.84
N GLU A 158 8.39 -10.05 5.24
CA GLU A 158 9.51 -10.43 4.38
C GLU A 158 9.18 -11.77 3.74
N ILE A 159 8.96 -11.78 2.42
CA ILE A 159 8.77 -13.02 1.67
C ILE A 159 10.16 -13.52 1.29
N MET A 160 10.73 -14.40 2.12
CA MET A 160 11.97 -15.10 1.77
C MET A 160 11.70 -16.11 0.66
N VAL A 161 12.30 -15.89 -0.51
CA VAL A 161 12.19 -16.78 -1.67
C VAL A 161 13.43 -17.64 -1.76
N SER A 162 13.34 -18.87 -1.25
CA SER A 162 14.40 -19.87 -1.42
C SER A 162 14.36 -20.44 -2.84
N PRO A 163 15.47 -20.51 -3.58
CA PRO A 163 15.50 -21.25 -4.83
C PRO A 163 15.20 -22.73 -4.58
N PRO A 164 14.49 -23.41 -5.49
CA PRO A 164 14.12 -24.80 -5.29
C PRO A 164 15.37 -25.68 -5.23
N SER A 165 15.48 -26.48 -4.17
CA SER A 165 16.61 -27.40 -3.94
C SER A 165 16.63 -28.59 -4.91
N THR A 166 15.57 -28.77 -5.71
CA THR A 166 15.39 -29.90 -6.61
C THR A 166 15.57 -29.48 -8.07
N VAL A 167 16.50 -30.14 -8.74
CA VAL A 167 16.60 -30.16 -10.21
C VAL A 167 15.24 -30.61 -10.74
N LEU A 168 14.70 -29.88 -11.73
CA LEU A 168 13.49 -30.26 -12.46
C LEU A 168 13.73 -31.61 -13.17
N THR A 169 13.54 -32.71 -12.46
CA THR A 169 13.60 -34.05 -13.05
C THR A 169 12.28 -34.35 -13.73
N HIS A 170 12.34 -34.48 -15.04
CA HIS A 170 11.26 -34.96 -15.89
C HIS A 170 11.04 -36.46 -15.63
N SER A 171 10.22 -36.80 -14.66
CA SER A 171 9.81 -38.19 -14.43
C SER A 171 8.46 -38.26 -13.72
N ASP A 172 7.52 -38.88 -14.45
CA ASP A 172 6.25 -39.51 -14.07
C ASP A 172 5.08 -38.54 -13.84
N VAL A 173 4.05 -38.45 -14.70
CA VAL A 173 3.25 -39.50 -15.40
C VAL A 173 2.86 -39.06 -16.81
#